data_AF-A0A9W6MY50-F1
#
_entry.id   AF-A0A9W6MY50-F1
#
_cell.length_a   1.000
_cell.length_b   1.000
_cell.length_c   1.000
_cell.angle_alpha   90.00
_cell.angle_beta   90.00
_cell.angle_gamma   90.00
#
_symmetry.space_group_name_H-M   'P 1'
#
loop_
_entity.id
_entity.type
_entity.pdbx_description
1 polymer ?
#
loop_
_entity_poly.entity_id
_entity_poly.type
_entity_poly.pdbx_seq_one_letter_code
_entity_poly.pdbx_strand_id
1 'polypeptide(L)' 'MARTAAISLRVEPAVKEALEAAAKADERTMAQYVERLLIAHLRDKQLLPPSAGE' A
#
# COMPACT_ATOMS: atom_id res chain seq x y z
N MET A 1 8.13 9.96 -15.67
CA MET A 1 7.99 8.63 -15.03
C MET A 1 8.76 8.67 -13.72
N ALA A 2 8.06 8.84 -12.60
CA ALA A 2 8.71 8.82 -11.29
C ALA A 2 9.38 7.46 -11.08
N ARG A 3 10.62 7.44 -10.58
CA ARG A 3 11.33 6.19 -10.24
C ARG A 3 10.58 5.51 -9.10
N THR A 4 9.76 4.52 -9.42
CA THR A 4 9.11 3.66 -8.44
C THR A 4 10.04 2.47 -8.13
N ALA A 5 10.34 2.25 -6.85
CA ALA A 5 11.03 1.04 -6.41
C ALA A 5 9.99 -0.08 -6.23
N ALA A 6 10.26 -1.26 -6.80
CA ALA A 6 9.38 -2.41 -6.64
C ALA A 6 9.60 -3.08 -5.28
N ILE A 7 8.51 -3.43 -4.59
CA ILE A 7 8.51 -4.22 -3.36
C ILE A 7 7.87 -5.57 -3.66
N SER A 8 8.58 -6.67 -3.41
CA SER A 8 8.04 -8.03 -3.52
C SER A 8 7.55 -8.52 -2.16
N LEU A 9 6.25 -8.84 -2.06
CA LEU A 9 5.62 -9.31 -0.83
C LEU A 9 5.19 -10.77 -0.96
N ARG A 10 5.45 -11.59 0.07
CA ARG A 10 4.85 -12.91 0.25
C ARG A 10 3.99 -12.89 1.50
N VAL A 11 2.75 -13.33 1.37
CA VAL A 11 1.79 -13.46 2.47
C VAL A 11 1.13 -14.81 2.38
N GLU A 12 0.53 -15.23 3.49
CA GLU A 12 -0.32 -16.41 3.51
C GLU A 12 -1.52 -16.25 2.55
N PRO A 13 -2.03 -17.35 1.98
CA PRO A 13 -3.15 -17.30 1.02
C PRO A 13 -4.39 -16.61 1.62
N ALA A 14 -4.73 -16.90 2.87
CA ALA A 14 -5.87 -16.27 3.55
C ALA A 14 -5.74 -14.74 3.65
N VAL A 15 -4.50 -14.24 3.83
CA VAL A 15 -4.23 -12.79 3.86
C VAL A 15 -4.40 -12.19 2.46
N LYS A 16 -3.96 -12.90 1.43
CA LYS A 16 -4.14 -12.46 0.04
C LYS A 16 -5.62 -12.35 -0.31
N GLU A 17 -6.43 -13.35 0.02
CA GLU A 17 -7.87 -13.35 -0.24
C GLU A 17 -8.60 -12.19 0.47
N ALA A 18 -8.25 -11.96 1.75
CA ALA A 18 -8.79 -10.83 2.51
C ALA A 18 -8.37 -9.48 1.90
N LEU A 19 -7.12 -9.38 1.43
CA LEU A 19 -6.60 -8.19 0.76
C LEU A 19 -7.31 -7.93 -0.57
N GLU A 20 -7.64 -8.97 -1.34
CA GLU A 20 -8.43 -8.86 -2.58
C GLU A 20 -9.82 -8.30 -2.31
N ALA A 21 -10.50 -8.82 -1.29
CA ALA A 21 -11.82 -8.34 -0.89
C ALA A 21 -11.79 -6.88 -0.42
N ALA A 22 -10.82 -6.51 0.42
CA ALA A 22 -10.67 -5.15 0.94
C ALA A 22 -10.33 -4.15 -0.18
N ALA A 23 -9.41 -4.50 -1.09
CA ALA A 23 -9.06 -3.66 -2.22
C ALA A 23 -10.27 -3.44 -3.15
N LYS A 24 -11.06 -4.48 -3.40
CA LYS A 24 -12.29 -4.39 -4.20
C LYS A 24 -13.33 -3.47 -3.55
N ALA A 25 -13.50 -3.56 -2.24
CA ALA A 25 -14.42 -2.69 -1.49
C ALA A 25 -13.99 -1.22 -1.50
N ASP A 26 -12.69 -0.94 -1.60
CA ASP A 26 -12.11 0.41 -1.72
C ASP A 26 -12.01 0.90 -3.18
N GLU A 27 -12.54 0.14 -4.15
CA GLU A 27 -12.50 0.40 -5.60
C GLU A 27 -11.07 0.53 -6.17
N ARG A 28 -10.11 -0.20 -5.59
CA ARG A 28 -8.69 -0.17 -5.98
C ARG A 28 -8.14 -1.54 -6.35
N THR A 29 -7.03 -1.54 -7.07
CA THR A 29 -6.21 -2.74 -7.23
C THR A 29 -5.51 -3.06 -5.90
N MET A 30 -5.18 -4.33 -5.67
CA MET A 30 -4.45 -4.75 -4.47
C MET A 30 -3.16 -3.94 -4.27
N ALA A 31 -2.41 -3.70 -5.36
CA ALA A 31 -1.17 -2.93 -5.31
C ALA A 31 -1.40 -1.50 -4.82
N GLN A 32 -2.39 -0.79 -5.36
CA GLN A 32 -2.72 0.57 -4.92
C GLN A 32 -3.27 0.61 -3.49
N TYR A 33 -4.04 -0.42 -3.11
CA TYR A 33 -4.56 -0.52 -1.76
C TYR A 33 -3.42 -0.74 -0.73
N VAL A 34 -2.49 -1.66 -1.02
CA VAL A 34 -1.28 -1.88 -0.20
C VAL A 34 -0.42 -0.63 -0.15
N GLU A 35 -0.20 0.04 -1.28
CA GLU A 35 0.58 1.29 -1.33
C GLU A 35 -0.02 2.36 -0.41
N ARG A 36 -1.34 2.57 -0.48
CA ARG A 36 -2.04 3.49 0.42
C ARG A 36 -1.84 3.12 1.89
N LEU A 37 -2.07 1.85 2.24
CA LEU A 37 -1.92 1.40 3.62
C LEU A 37 -0.48 1.56 4.12
N LEU A 38 0.49 1.24 3.29
CA LEU A 38 1.91 1.38 3.60
C LEU A 38 2.29 2.84 3.84
N ILE A 39 1.89 3.75 2.93
CA ILE A 39 2.15 5.19 3.06
C ILE A 39 1.48 5.74 4.33
N ALA A 40 0.22 5.42 4.55
CA ALA A 40 -0.52 5.88 5.73
C ALA A 40 0.16 5.40 7.03
N HIS A 41 0.56 4.13 7.09
CA HIS A 41 1.23 3.55 8.25
C HIS A 41 2.61 4.16 8.49
N LEU A 42 3.40 4.41 7.45
CA LEU A 42 4.73 5.03 7.60
C LEU A 42 4.63 6.52 7.96
N ARG A 43 3.60 7.24 7.49
CA ARG A 43 3.31 8.62 7.89
C ARG A 43 2.88 8.70 9.36
N ASP A 44 2.00 7.81 9.81
CA ASP A 44 1.59 7.69 11.21
C ASP A 44 2.79 7.47 12.15
N LYS A 45 3.72 6.62 11.73
CA LYS A 45 4.98 6.38 12.45
C LYS A 45 6.03 7.48 12.30
N GLN A 46 5.75 8.54 11.55
CA GLN A 46 6.71 9.61 11.23
C GLN A 46 7.99 9.09 10.55
N LEU A 47 7.91 7.95 9.87
CA LEU A 47 9.02 7.30 9.14
C LEU A 47 9.04 7.68 7.66
N LEU A 48 7.93 8.20 7.13
CA LEU A 48 7.89 8.79 5.80
C LEU A 48 7.86 10.32 5.95
N PRO A 49 8.83 11.06 5.38
CA PRO A 49 8.78 12.51 5.38
C PRO A 49 7.52 13.00 4.64
N PRO A 50 6.97 14.18 4.98
CA PRO A 50 5.92 14.79 4.20
C PRO A 50 6.43 14.92 2.76
N SER A 51 5.60 14.51 1.79
CA SER A 51 5.97 14.60 0.39
C SER A 51 6.30 16.06 0.10
N ALA A 52 7.49 16.34 -0.47
CA ALA A 52 7.88 17.70 -0.84
C ALA A 52 6.94 18.22 -1.94
N GLY A 53 5.82 18.81 -1.54
CA GLY A 53 4.72 19.20 -2.43
C GLY A 53 3.34 19.34 -1.77
N GLU A 54 3.26 19.43 -0.45
CA GLU A 54 2.10 19.92 0.30
C GLU A 54 2.42 21.30 0.89
#